data_AF-A0A2W2LWQ5-F1
#
_entry.id   AF-A0A2W2LWQ5-F1
#
_cell.length_a   1.000
_cell.length_b   1.000
_cell.length_c   1.000
_cell.angle_alpha   90.00
_cell.angle_beta   90.00
_cell.angle_gamma   90.00
#
_symmetry.space_group_name_H-M   'P 1'
#
loop_
_entity.id
_entity.type
_entity.pdbx_description
1 polymer ?
#
loop_
_entity_poly.entity_id
_entity_poly.type
_entity_poly.pdbx_seq_one_letter_code
_entity_poly.pdbx_strand_id
1 'polypeptide(L)' 'MAWLHITAPRGAVPTATSQCACGRDRSAVGHAKVRALITDHHDHRTACPLRNPEEGRAAA' A
#
# COMPACT_ATOMS: atom_id res chain seq x y z
N MET A 1 9.14 4.59 -4.01
CA MET A 1 7.98 4.38 -4.90
C MET A 1 6.99 3.45 -4.20
N ALA A 2 5.68 3.72 -4.30
CA ALA A 2 4.62 2.87 -3.75
C ALA A 2 3.68 2.45 -4.88
N TRP A 3 3.38 1.16 -4.98
CA TRP A 3 2.52 0.56 -6.00
C TRP A 3 1.31 -0.07 -5.33
N LEU A 4 0.14 0.14 -5.93
CA LEU A 4 -1.10 -0.51 -5.54
C LEU A 4 -1.66 -1.23 -6.77
N HIS A 5 -1.77 -2.55 -6.68
CA HIS A 5 -2.34 -3.39 -7.72
C HIS A 5 -3.68 -3.93 -7.26
N ILE A 6 -4.74 -3.70 -8.03
CA ILE A 6 -6.10 -4.16 -7.71
C ILE A 6 -6.61 -4.98 -8.89
N THR A 7 -6.97 -6.22 -8.63
CA THR A 7 -7.60 -7.13 -9.57
C THR A 7 -9.04 -7.38 -9.13
N ALA A 8 -10.00 -6.94 -9.93
CA ALA A 8 -11.42 -7.17 -9.69
C ALA A 8 -12.08 -7.77 -10.95
N PRO A 9 -11.98 -9.09 -11.14
CA PRO A 9 -12.68 -9.77 -12.23
C PRO A 9 -14.18 -9.69 -11.99
N ARG A 10 -14.97 -9.54 -13.06
CA ARG A 10 -16.43 -9.39 -12.97
C ARG A 10 -17.04 -10.65 -12.34
N GLY A 11 -17.64 -10.53 -11.16
CA GLY A 11 -18.25 -11.64 -10.42
C GLY A 11 -17.30 -12.43 -9.50
N ALA A 12 -16.03 -12.07 -9.41
CA ALA A 12 -15.06 -12.71 -8.51
C ALA A 12 -14.74 -11.83 -7.30
N VAL A 13 -14.15 -12.45 -6.28
CA VAL A 13 -13.69 -11.76 -5.08
C VAL A 13 -12.50 -10.85 -5.48
N PRO A 14 -12.56 -9.53 -5.24
CA PRO A 14 -11.48 -8.63 -5.61
C PRO A 14 -10.26 -8.89 -4.73
N THR A 15 -9.09 -8.72 -5.31
CA THR A 15 -7.81 -8.83 -4.61
C THR A 15 -7.02 -7.55 -4.83
N ALA A 16 -6.40 -7.04 -3.77
CA ALA A 16 -5.51 -5.90 -3.85
C ALA A 16 -4.19 -6.21 -3.16
N THR A 17 -3.10 -5.73 -3.75
CA THR A 17 -1.75 -5.84 -3.20
C THR A 17 -1.12 -4.46 -3.19
N SER A 18 -0.66 -4.02 -2.03
CA SER A 18 0.07 -2.78 -1.84
C SER A 18 1.51 -3.10 -1.53
N GLN A 19 2.42 -2.63 -2.39
CA GLN A 19 3.86 -2.72 -2.19
C GLN A 19 4.49 -1.33 -2.09
N CYS A 20 5.47 -1.19 -1.22
CA CYS A 20 6.29 0.00 -1.12
C CYS A 20 7.76 -0.36 -1.02
N ALA A 21 8.60 0.47 -1.64
CA ALA A 21 10.05 0.35 -1.56
C ALA A 21 10.60 0.42 -0.13
N CYS A 22 9.81 0.88 0.85
CA CYS A 22 10.20 0.89 2.26
C CYS A 22 10.14 -0.50 2.93
N GLY A 23 9.82 -1.55 2.18
CA GLY A 23 9.64 -2.91 2.69
C GLY A 23 8.21 -3.27 3.07
N ARG A 24 7.22 -2.40 2.78
CA ARG A 24 5.80 -2.74 2.98
C ARG A 24 5.32 -3.65 1.85
N ASP A 25 4.87 -4.86 2.19
CA ASP A 25 4.10 -5.74 1.30
C ASP A 25 2.84 -6.21 2.05
N ARG A 26 1.67 -5.88 1.50
CA ARG A 26 0.37 -6.24 2.08
C ARG A 26 -0.58 -6.66 0.98
N SER A 27 -1.26 -7.78 1.17
CA SER A 27 -2.31 -8.26 0.28
C SER A 27 -3.65 -8.37 1.02
N ALA A 28 -4.73 -8.13 0.30
CA ALA A 28 -6.10 -8.16 0.78
C ALA A 28 -7.02 -8.82 -0.25
N VAL A 29 -7.94 -9.66 0.23
CA VAL A 29 -8.92 -10.36 -0.60
C VAL A 29 -10.32 -10.06 -0.07
N GLY A 30 -11.24 -9.68 -0.95
CA GLY A 30 -12.61 -9.32 -0.64
C GLY A 30 -12.85 -7.82 -0.55
N HIS A 31 -14.08 -7.40 -0.90
CA HIS A 31 -14.45 -5.98 -1.03
C HIS A 31 -14.08 -5.14 0.20
N ALA A 32 -14.42 -5.61 1.41
CA ALA A 32 -14.16 -4.87 2.64
C ALA A 32 -12.65 -4.73 2.91
N LYS A 33 -11.89 -5.82 2.74
CA LYS A 33 -10.44 -5.82 2.99
C LYS A 33 -9.69 -5.01 1.94
N VAL A 34 -10.10 -5.09 0.68
CA VAL A 34 -9.55 -4.27 -0.42
C VAL A 34 -9.79 -2.80 -0.15
N ARG A 35 -11.00 -2.41 0.28
CA ARG A 35 -11.29 -1.02 0.65
C ARG A 35 -10.44 -0.54 1.82
N ALA A 36 -10.27 -1.38 2.85
CA ALA A 36 -9.39 -1.06 3.97
C ALA A 36 -7.92 -0.91 3.53
N LEU A 37 -7.43 -1.78 2.64
CA LEU A 37 -6.07 -1.71 2.10
C LEU A 37 -5.83 -0.44 1.29
N ILE A 38 -6.84 0.04 0.55
CA ILE A 38 -6.74 1.30 -0.21
C ILE A 38 -6.55 2.49 0.75
N THR A 39 -7.35 2.56 1.82
CA THR A 39 -7.22 3.61 2.85
C THR A 39 -5.85 3.53 3.52
N ASP A 40 -5.46 2.34 3.98
CA ASP A 40 -4.17 2.08 4.59
C ASP A 40 -2.98 2.43 3.68
N HIS A 41 -3.10 2.19 2.37
CA HIS A 41 -2.09 2.60 1.39
C HIS A 41 -1.97 4.13 1.33
N HIS A 42 -3.07 4.86 1.40
CA HIS A 42 -3.05 6.32 1.38
C HIS A 42 -2.38 6.90 2.63
N ASP A 43 -2.75 6.41 3.81
CA ASP A 43 -2.14 6.80 5.09
C ASP A 43 -0.66 6.43 5.14
N HIS A 44 -0.32 5.24 4.64
CA HIS A 44 1.08 4.84 4.53
C HIS A 44 1.84 5.75 3.58
N ARG A 45 1.27 6.15 2.43
CA ARG A 45 1.95 7.03 1.48
C ARG A 45 2.30 8.39 2.09
N THR A 46 1.54 8.88 3.07
CA THR A 46 1.85 10.12 3.80
C THR A 46 2.84 9.90 4.94
N ALA A 47 2.76 8.76 5.63
CA ALA A 47 3.66 8.40 6.72
C ALA A 47 4.92 7.62 6.28
N CYS A 48 5.09 7.38 4.97
CA CYS A 48 6.14 6.50 4.47
C CYS A 48 7.50 7.15 4.73
N PRO A 49 8.42 6.49 5.44
CA PRO A 49 9.71 7.08 5.81
C PRO A 49 10.59 7.37 4.58
N LEU A 50 10.39 6.65 3.47
CA LEU A 50 11.09 6.94 2.21
C LEU A 50 10.53 8.16 1.46
N ARG A 51 9.29 8.57 1.76
CA ARG A 51 8.60 9.68 1.07
C ARG A 51 8.54 10.95 1.92
N ASN A 52 8.38 10.79 3.22
CA ASN A 52 8.52 11.84 4.21
C ASN A 52 9.64 11.41 5.16
N PRO A 53 10.91 11.52 4.73
CA PRO A 53 12.02 11.30 5.65
C PRO A 53 11.90 12.36 6.75
N GLU A 54 11.43 11.95 7.92
CA GLU A 54 11.50 12.75 9.13
C GLU A 54 12.95 13.21 9.25
N GLU A 55 13.16 14.52 9.28
CA GLU A 55 14.45 15.21 9.12
C GLU A 55 15.67 14.42 9.60
N GLY A 56 16.50 13.97 8.65
CA GLY A 56 17.90 13.60 8.91
C GLY A 56 18.16 12.27 9.63
N ARG A 57 18.00 11.13 8.94
CA ARG A 57 18.83 9.91 9.12
C ARG A 57 18.45 8.89 8.03
N ALA A 58 19.33 8.39 7.18
CA ALA A 58 20.77 8.45 7.10
C ALA A 58 21.18 8.51 5.63
N ALA A 59 22.15 9.39 5.33
CA ALA A 59 23.06 9.17 4.22
C ALA A 59 23.99 8.01 4.60
N ALA A 60 24.11 7.01 3.72
CA ALA A 60 25.29 6.20 3.42
C ALA A 60 24.87 5.00 2.56
#